data_AF-A0A7W0JMJ0-F1
#
_entry.id   AF-A0A7W0JMJ0-F1
#
_cell.length_a   1.000
_cell.length_b   1.000
_cell.length_c   1.000
_cell.angle_alpha   90.00
_cell.angle_beta   90.00
_cell.angle_gamma   90.00
#
_symmetry.space_group_name_H-M   'P 1'
#
loop_
_entity.id
_entity.type
_entity.pdbx_description
1 polymer ?
#
loop_
_entity_poly.entity_id
_entity_poly.type
_entity_poly.pdbx_seq_one_letter_code
_entity_poly.pdbx_strand_id
1 'polypeptide(L)'
;ATMNLCPCAGRGDPAADCSCSPQRLAAFRDKLSRALLDRFDLVVTMPRPRAVELAAGPAEASLPVRARVADARARLRREAPLRTKAADELLTRAVERLPLSGRGRARVARVARTAAALAESDTVESEHVAEALAYRSPKELAA
;
A
#
# COMPACT_ATOMS: atom_id res chain seq x y z
N ALA A 1 -0.28 -11.53 5.90
CA ALA A 1 0.91 -11.95 6.68
C ALA A 1 1.51 -10.70 7.29
N THR A 2 1.90 -10.76 8.56
CA THR A 2 2.61 -9.69 9.26
C THR A 2 4.07 -10.09 9.41
N MET A 3 4.99 -9.14 9.29
CA MET A 3 6.42 -9.39 9.47
C MET A 3 7.12 -8.16 10.00
N ASN A 4 8.21 -8.37 10.74
CA ASN A 4 9.08 -7.28 11.15
C ASN A 4 9.89 -6.78 9.95
N LEU A 5 10.27 -5.50 9.96
CA LEU A 5 11.17 -4.91 8.97
C LEU A 5 12.66 -5.20 9.28
N CYS A 6 12.96 -5.60 10.51
CA CYS A 6 14.28 -6.03 10.96
C CYS A 6 14.16 -7.05 12.12
N PRO A 7 15.25 -7.78 12.44
CA PRO A 7 15.24 -8.71 13.58
C PRO A 7 14.91 -8.08 14.93
N CYS A 8 15.34 -6.84 15.19
CA CYS A 8 15.08 -6.15 16.47
C CYS A 8 13.73 -5.41 16.54
N ALA A 9 12.94 -5.42 15.46
CA ALA A 9 11.66 -4.71 15.34
C ALA A 9 11.70 -3.18 15.56
N GLY A 10 12.88 -2.54 15.60
CA GLY A 10 12.99 -1.08 15.72
C GLY A 10 12.93 -0.33 14.38
N ARG A 11 13.18 -0.98 13.24
CA ARG A 11 13.15 -0.30 11.93
C ARG A 11 11.71 0.05 11.54
N GLY A 12 11.46 1.31 11.20
CA GLY A 12 10.15 1.80 10.78
C GLY A 12 9.24 2.24 11.94
N ASP A 13 9.71 2.14 13.18
CA ASP A 13 9.03 2.73 14.35
C ASP A 13 9.67 4.11 14.63
N PRO A 14 8.91 5.22 14.55
CA PRO A 14 9.43 6.57 14.81
C PRO A 14 10.01 6.77 16.22
N ALA A 15 9.69 5.89 17.16
CA ALA A 15 10.14 6.01 18.53
C ALA A 15 10.79 4.73 19.05
N ALA A 16 11.47 4.02 18.15
CA ALA A 16 12.49 3.03 18.48
C ALA A 16 13.66 3.16 17.50
N ASP A 17 14.89 3.11 18.02
CA ASP A 17 16.07 3.06 17.16
C ASP A 17 16.41 1.63 16.77
N CYS A 18 16.69 1.42 15.48
CA CYS A 18 17.12 0.13 14.99
C CYS A 18 18.60 -0.11 15.32
N SER A 19 18.89 -1.09 16.19
CA SER A 19 20.26 -1.51 16.53
C SER A 19 20.89 -2.53 15.58
N CYS A 20 20.22 -2.89 14.47
CA CYS A 20 20.74 -3.88 13.52
C CYS A 20 21.81 -3.29 12.60
N SER A 21 22.90 -4.03 12.39
CA SER A 21 23.92 -3.65 11.39
C SER A 21 23.38 -3.76 9.95
N PRO A 22 23.95 -3.00 8.98
CA PRO A 22 23.55 -3.08 7.57
C PRO A 22 23.60 -4.51 7.00
N GLN A 23 24.62 -5.29 7.35
CA GLN A 23 24.78 -6.67 6.89
C GLN A 23 23.66 -7.58 7.44
N ARG A 24 23.29 -7.40 8.71
CA ARG A 24 22.19 -8.15 9.33
C ARG A 24 20.84 -7.78 8.72
N LEU A 25 20.65 -6.50 8.36
CA LEU A 25 19.44 -6.04 7.66
C LEU A 25 19.33 -6.63 6.26
N ALA A 26 20.41 -6.61 5.48
CA ALA A 26 20.46 -7.22 4.15
C ALA A 26 20.11 -8.71 4.20
N ALA A 27 20.81 -9.48 5.05
CA ALA A 27 20.57 -10.92 5.21
C ALA A 27 19.14 -11.25 5.68
N PHE A 28 18.53 -10.38 6.49
CA PHE A 28 17.14 -10.55 6.91
C PHE A 28 16.15 -10.27 5.77
N ARG A 29 16.40 -9.23 4.97
CA ARG A 29 15.58 -8.87 3.80
C ARG A 29 15.68 -9.90 2.67
N ASP A 30 16.83 -10.54 2.49
CA ASP A 30 17.04 -11.58 1.48
C ASP A 30 16.14 -12.80 1.69
N LYS A 31 15.61 -13.00 2.91
CA LYS A 31 14.59 -14.03 3.18
C LYS A 31 13.25 -13.73 2.51
N LEU A 32 13.02 -12.49 2.09
CA LEU A 32 11.78 -12.06 1.46
C LEU A 32 12.00 -11.83 -0.03
N SER A 33 11.59 -12.80 -0.84
CA SER A 33 11.78 -12.69 -2.28
C SER A 33 10.91 -11.57 -2.87
N ARG A 34 11.49 -10.79 -3.79
CA ARG A 34 10.73 -9.77 -4.55
C ARG A 34 9.55 -10.39 -5.29
N ALA A 35 9.72 -11.60 -5.83
CA ALA A 35 8.65 -12.36 -6.48
C ALA A 35 7.47 -12.67 -5.54
N LEU A 36 7.73 -12.85 -4.23
CA LEU A 36 6.68 -13.04 -3.23
C LEU A 36 5.96 -11.72 -2.93
N LEU A 37 6.70 -10.64 -2.70
CA LEU A 37 6.13 -9.30 -2.47
C LEU A 37 5.19 -8.88 -3.59
N ASP A 38 5.54 -9.24 -4.81
CA ASP A 38 4.79 -8.93 -6.01
C ASP A 38 3.36 -9.54 -6.04
N ARG A 39 3.11 -10.55 -5.20
CA ARG A 39 1.81 -11.23 -5.05
C ARG A 39 0.83 -10.50 -4.12
N PHE A 40 1.32 -9.59 -3.28
CA PHE A 40 0.47 -8.80 -2.40
C PHE A 40 0.01 -7.55 -3.14
N ASP A 41 -1.28 -7.21 -3.06
CA ASP A 41 -1.80 -6.01 -3.70
C ASP A 41 -1.30 -4.75 -2.99
N LEU A 42 -1.29 -4.80 -1.65
CA LEU A 42 -0.89 -3.73 -0.74
C LEU A 42 0.18 -4.22 0.23
N VAL A 43 1.19 -3.38 0.47
CA VAL A 43 2.21 -3.54 1.51
C VAL A 43 2.22 -2.25 2.32
N VAL A 44 1.90 -2.35 3.61
CA VAL A 44 1.78 -1.19 4.51
C VAL A 44 2.71 -1.37 5.69
N THR A 45 3.52 -0.35 5.97
CA THR A 45 4.31 -0.27 7.19
C THR A 45 3.44 0.29 8.31
N MET A 46 3.33 -0.45 9.41
CA MET A 46 2.63 -0.01 10.61
C MET A 46 3.63 0.12 11.77
N PRO A 47 3.78 1.32 12.36
CA PRO A 47 4.57 1.46 13.58
C PRO A 47 3.86 0.80 14.76
N ARG A 48 4.60 0.56 15.85
CA ARG A 48 4.02 0.02 17.08
C ARG A 48 3.08 1.06 17.71
N PRO A 49 1.83 0.70 18.04
CA PRO A 49 0.92 1.62 18.72
C PRO A 49 1.41 1.91 20.14
N ARG A 50 1.30 3.17 20.55
CA ARG A 50 1.68 3.66 21.88
C ARG A 50 0.51 3.50 22.86
N ALA A 51 0.82 3.49 24.15
CA ALA A 51 -0.18 3.29 25.20
C ALA A 51 -1.33 4.31 25.10
N VAL A 52 -1.02 5.57 24.79
CA VAL A 52 -2.03 6.62 24.58
C VAL A 52 -2.93 6.35 23.38
N GLU A 53 -2.42 5.77 22.30
CA GLU A 53 -3.20 5.42 21.11
C GLU A 53 -4.08 4.20 21.37
N LEU A 54 -3.58 3.23 22.15
CA LEU A 54 -4.37 2.06 22.57
C LEU A 54 -5.46 2.40 23.59
N ALA A 55 -5.21 3.41 24.42
CA ALA A 55 -6.18 3.95 25.37
C ALA A 55 -7.11 5.00 24.75
N ALA A 56 -6.92 5.32 23.45
CA ALA A 56 -7.78 6.28 22.77
C ALA A 56 -9.23 5.81 22.75
N GLY A 57 -10.15 6.78 22.65
CA GLY A 57 -11.57 6.51 22.53
C GLY A 57 -11.92 5.68 21.29
N PRO A 58 -13.19 5.27 21.16
CA PRO A 58 -13.64 4.46 20.04
C PRO A 58 -13.35 5.16 18.71
N ALA A 59 -12.75 4.42 17.78
CA ALA A 59 -12.58 4.83 16.39
C ALA A 59 -13.90 4.74 15.61
N GLU A 60 -13.86 5.09 14.32
CA GLU A 60 -15.00 4.93 13.42
C GLU A 60 -15.56 3.50 13.48
N ALA A 61 -16.88 3.39 13.69
CA ALA A 61 -17.55 2.11 13.77
C ALA A 61 -17.54 1.38 12.42
N SER A 62 -17.56 0.05 12.46
CA SER A 62 -17.54 -0.79 11.24
C SER A 62 -18.79 -0.64 10.37
N LEU A 63 -19.92 -0.15 10.91
CA LEU A 63 -21.17 0.01 10.15
C LEU A 63 -21.05 1.08 9.04
N PRO A 64 -20.62 2.34 9.33
CA PRO A 64 -20.28 3.32 8.30
C PRO A 64 -19.25 2.81 7.29
N VAL A 65 -18.18 2.16 7.75
CA VAL A 65 -17.13 1.61 6.87
C VAL A 65 -17.71 0.57 5.90
N ARG A 66 -18.57 -0.33 6.41
CA ARG A 66 -19.26 -1.35 5.61
C ARG A 66 -20.12 -0.71 4.52
N ALA A 67 -20.83 0.38 4.84
CA ALA A 67 -21.66 1.08 3.86
C ALA A 67 -20.79 1.64 2.71
N ARG A 68 -19.68 2.33 3.02
CA ARG A 68 -18.73 2.82 2.00
C ARG A 68 -18.17 1.70 1.12
N VAL A 69 -17.77 0.59 1.73
CA VAL A 69 -17.22 -0.57 1.00
C VAL A 69 -18.29 -1.23 0.11
N ALA A 70 -19.53 -1.31 0.57
CA ALA A 70 -20.63 -1.89 -0.21
C ALA A 70 -20.95 -1.04 -1.44
N ASP A 71 -20.99 0.30 -1.28
CA ASP A 71 -21.22 1.23 -2.37
C ASP A 71 -20.10 1.16 -3.43
N ALA A 72 -18.85 1.28 -3.01
CA ALA A 72 -17.70 1.16 -3.92
C ALA A 72 -17.71 -0.17 -4.70
N ARG A 73 -18.05 -1.29 -4.05
CA ARG A 73 -18.20 -2.59 -4.72
C ARG A 73 -19.35 -2.62 -5.72
N ALA A 74 -20.46 -1.94 -5.43
CA ALA A 74 -21.58 -1.84 -6.36
C ALA A 74 -21.19 -1.03 -7.59
N ARG A 75 -20.51 0.11 -7.42
CA ARG A 75 -19.97 0.93 -8.52
C ARG A 75 -19.04 0.12 -9.41
N LEU A 76 -18.03 -0.54 -8.83
CA LEU A 76 -17.08 -1.37 -9.57
C LEU A 76 -17.71 -2.53 -10.37
N ARG A 77 -18.85 -3.07 -9.91
CA ARG A 77 -19.58 -4.12 -10.63
C ARG A 77 -20.47 -3.59 -11.75
N ARG A 78 -21.06 -2.40 -11.56
CA ARG A 78 -21.91 -1.77 -12.56
C ARG A 78 -21.05 -1.24 -13.71
N GLU A 79 -20.06 -0.43 -13.37
CA GLU A 79 -19.19 0.23 -14.33
C GLU A 79 -17.87 0.58 -13.63
N ALA A 80 -16.79 -0.09 -14.03
CA ALA A 80 -15.49 0.17 -13.45
C ALA A 80 -14.90 1.47 -14.06
N PRO A 81 -14.43 2.42 -13.22
CA PRO A 81 -13.94 3.70 -13.71
C PRO A 81 -12.72 3.49 -14.62
N LEU A 82 -12.72 4.20 -15.75
CA LEU A 82 -11.62 4.19 -16.70
C LEU A 82 -10.52 5.13 -16.21
N ARG A 83 -9.27 4.81 -16.54
CA ARG A 83 -8.14 5.71 -16.25
C ARG A 83 -8.16 6.88 -17.20
N THR A 84 -7.86 8.06 -16.67
CA THR A 84 -7.56 9.23 -17.50
C THR A 84 -6.19 9.07 -18.14
N LYS A 85 -5.94 9.87 -19.19
CA LYS A 85 -4.63 9.91 -19.85
C LYS A 85 -3.51 10.21 -18.86
N ALA A 86 -3.73 11.16 -17.95
CA ALA A 86 -2.76 11.53 -16.91
C ALA A 86 -2.45 10.35 -15.96
N ALA A 87 -3.46 9.57 -15.59
CA ALA A 87 -3.29 8.37 -14.78
C ALA A 87 -2.49 7.27 -15.50
N ASP A 88 -2.76 7.05 -16.80
CA ASP A 88 -2.00 6.11 -17.62
C ASP A 88 -0.55 6.56 -17.84
N GLU A 89 -0.30 7.85 -18.06
CA GLU A 89 1.05 8.42 -18.14
C GLU A 89 1.82 8.27 -16.83
N LEU A 90 1.18 8.53 -15.68
CA LEU A 90 1.80 8.32 -14.37
C LEU A 90 2.16 6.85 -14.16
N LEU A 91 1.24 5.93 -14.44
CA LEU A 91 1.50 4.50 -14.28
C LEU A 91 2.63 4.03 -15.21
N THR A 92 2.68 4.54 -16.43
CA THR A 92 3.74 4.21 -17.41
C THR A 92 5.11 4.67 -16.89
N ARG A 93 5.22 5.92 -16.48
CA ARG A 93 6.45 6.45 -15.85
C ARG A 93 6.85 5.67 -14.60
N ALA A 94 5.88 5.22 -13.80
CA ALA A 94 6.15 4.42 -12.61
C ALA A 94 6.75 3.06 -12.97
N VAL A 95 6.32 2.42 -14.05
CA VAL A 95 6.89 1.14 -14.53
C VAL A 95 8.34 1.30 -14.99
N GLU A 96 8.69 2.44 -15.58
CA GLU A 96 10.06 2.72 -16.03
C GLU A 96 11.01 3.06 -14.88
N ARG A 97 10.51 3.74 -13.84
CA ARG A 97 11.34 4.28 -12.75
C ARG A 97 11.37 3.41 -11.49
N LEU A 98 10.36 2.57 -11.29
CA LEU A 98 10.24 1.69 -10.13
C LEU A 98 10.44 0.24 -10.57
N PRO A 99 10.91 -0.66 -9.69
CA PRO A 99 11.04 -2.08 -9.98
C PRO A 99 9.66 -2.78 -9.95
N LEU A 100 8.72 -2.33 -10.80
CA LEU A 100 7.39 -2.89 -10.95
C LEU A 100 7.40 -3.94 -12.05
N SER A 101 7.03 -5.17 -11.71
CA SER A 101 6.76 -6.19 -12.72
C SER A 101 5.46 -5.88 -13.47
N GLY A 102 5.19 -6.61 -14.56
CA GLY A 102 3.87 -6.57 -15.22
C GLY A 102 2.71 -6.90 -14.27
N ARG A 103 2.92 -7.78 -13.29
CA ARG A 103 1.93 -8.06 -12.22
C ARG A 103 1.80 -6.86 -11.29
N GLY A 104 2.91 -6.27 -10.88
CA GLY A 104 2.92 -5.05 -10.07
C GLY A 104 2.12 -3.92 -10.72
N ARG A 105 2.32 -3.67 -12.02
CA ARG A 105 1.53 -2.73 -12.82
C ARG A 105 0.03 -3.05 -12.78
N ALA A 106 -0.34 -4.31 -12.99
CA ALA A 106 -1.74 -4.74 -12.96
C ALA A 106 -2.38 -4.62 -11.57
N ARG A 107 -1.61 -4.86 -10.50
CA ARG A 107 -2.06 -4.66 -9.11
C ARG A 107 -2.27 -3.18 -8.79
N VAL A 108 -1.33 -2.31 -9.14
CA VAL A 108 -1.48 -0.86 -8.99
C VAL A 108 -2.75 -0.37 -9.69
N ALA A 109 -2.97 -0.78 -10.94
CA ALA A 109 -4.18 -0.43 -11.68
C ALA A 109 -5.47 -0.91 -11.01
N ARG A 110 -5.45 -2.10 -10.39
CA ARG A 110 -6.59 -2.64 -9.64
C ARG A 110 -6.85 -1.83 -8.37
N VAL A 111 -5.82 -1.52 -7.60
CA VAL A 111 -5.93 -0.74 -6.36
C VAL A 111 -6.39 0.68 -6.67
N ALA A 112 -5.85 1.34 -7.70
CA ALA A 112 -6.26 2.68 -8.10
C ALA A 112 -7.75 2.76 -8.50
N ARG A 113 -8.29 1.73 -9.14
CA ARG A 113 -9.74 1.62 -9.40
C ARG A 113 -10.57 1.53 -8.12
N THR A 114 -10.09 0.76 -7.14
CA THR A 114 -10.76 0.69 -5.83
C THR A 114 -10.70 2.03 -5.11
N ALA A 115 -9.57 2.74 -5.17
CA ALA A 115 -9.43 4.07 -4.58
C ALA A 115 -10.40 5.08 -5.22
N ALA A 116 -10.48 5.12 -6.56
CA ALA A 116 -11.46 5.95 -7.27
C ALA A 116 -12.91 5.62 -6.88
N ALA A 117 -13.26 4.33 -6.78
CA ALA A 117 -14.60 3.92 -6.38
C ALA A 117 -14.92 4.29 -4.92
N LEU A 118 -13.94 4.26 -4.02
CA LEU A 118 -14.11 4.71 -2.62
C LEU A 118 -14.18 6.23 -2.50
N ALA A 119 -13.54 6.96 -3.41
CA ALA A 119 -13.61 8.41 -3.55
C ALA A 119 -14.83 8.89 -4.35
N GLU A 120 -15.70 7.96 -4.75
CA GLU A 120 -16.89 8.23 -5.57
C GLU A 120 -16.59 8.88 -6.93
N SER A 121 -15.38 8.69 -7.45
CA SER A 121 -14.96 9.25 -8.73
C SER A 121 -15.34 8.35 -9.90
N ASP A 122 -15.84 8.96 -10.98
CA ASP A 122 -16.22 8.28 -12.23
C ASP A 122 -14.99 7.85 -13.06
N THR A 123 -13.83 8.42 -12.76
CA THR A 123 -12.56 8.16 -13.45
C THR A 123 -11.43 7.87 -12.47
N VAL A 124 -10.49 7.02 -12.89
CA VAL A 124 -9.25 6.82 -12.14
C VAL A 124 -8.27 7.93 -12.53
N GLU A 125 -8.23 8.96 -11.69
CA GLU A 125 -7.25 10.05 -11.77
C GLU A 125 -5.83 9.67 -11.32
N SER A 126 -4.86 10.54 -11.61
CA SER A 126 -3.46 10.35 -11.24
C SER A 126 -3.24 10.23 -9.73
N GLU A 127 -4.05 10.89 -8.91
CA GLU A 127 -3.97 10.80 -7.44
C GLU A 127 -4.28 9.38 -6.94
N HIS A 128 -5.28 8.71 -7.50
CA HIS A 128 -5.60 7.31 -7.17
C HIS A 128 -4.47 6.36 -7.56
N VAL A 129 -3.79 6.63 -8.68
CA VAL A 129 -2.60 5.87 -9.09
C VAL A 129 -1.42 6.14 -8.15
N ALA A 130 -1.20 7.40 -7.76
CA ALA A 130 -0.15 7.77 -6.82
C ALA A 130 -0.35 7.10 -5.45
N GLU A 131 -1.57 7.09 -4.93
CA GLU A 131 -1.93 6.38 -3.70
C GLU A 131 -1.68 4.88 -3.82
N ALA A 132 -2.14 4.25 -4.91
CA ALA A 132 -1.90 2.83 -5.15
C ALA A 132 -0.40 2.48 -5.24
N LEU A 133 0.42 3.36 -5.82
CA LEU A 133 1.87 3.20 -5.89
C LEU A 133 2.53 3.32 -4.51
N ALA A 134 2.04 4.20 -3.63
CA ALA A 134 2.56 4.36 -2.27
C ALA A 134 2.47 3.06 -1.47
N TYR A 135 1.46 2.22 -1.73
CA TYR A 135 1.29 0.92 -1.08
C TYR A 135 2.14 -0.22 -1.68
N ARG A 136 2.93 0.00 -2.74
CA ARG A 136 3.71 -1.08 -3.39
C ARG A 136 5.12 -1.25 -2.83
N SER A 137 5.72 -0.18 -2.34
CA SER A 137 7.10 -0.20 -1.88
C SER A 137 7.26 0.76 -0.71
N PRO A 138 6.93 0.29 0.51
CA PRO A 138 7.27 1.05 1.70
C PRO A 138 8.75 1.40 1.66
N LYS A 139 9.08 2.67 1.93
CA LYS A 139 10.46 3.16 1.92
C LYS A 139 11.34 2.35 2.88
N GLU A 140 10.72 1.81 3.94
CA GLU A 140 11.36 0.99 4.95
C GLU A 140 11.84 -0.37 4.41
N LEU A 141 11.30 -0.83 3.28
CA LEU A 141 11.76 -2.01 2.54
C LEU A 141 12.77 -1.66 1.43
N ALA A 142 12.89 -0.39 1.04
CA ALA A 142 13.69 0.05 -0.11
C ALA A 142 15.18 0.30 0.20
N ALA A 143 15.56 0.37 1.47
CA ALA A 143 16.96 0.58 1.92
C ALA A 143 17.61 -0.71 2.38
#